data_AF-A0A6N7H3Y7-F1
#
_entry.id   AF-A0A6N7H3Y7-F1
#
_cell.length_a   1.000
_cell.length_b   1.000
_cell.length_c   1.000
_cell.angle_alpha   90.00
_cell.angle_beta   90.00
_cell.angle_gamma   90.00
#
_symmetry.space_group_name_H-M   'P 1'
#
loop_
_entity.id
_entity.type
_entity.pdbx_description
1 polymer ?
#
loop_
_entity_poly.entity_id
_entity_poly.type
_entity_poly.pdbx_seq_one_letter_code
_entity_poly.pdbx_strand_id
1 'polypeptide(L)'
;MSTHVQLRLLGGFEMSVSGCTAARWLPNKARTLFAVLLVNAGHRVSKNRLEDLLWPDTGRPAGSSSLKVTVHGLRRELDARLGSDRDCLRIDYRDSGYLLRIGDEVTVDFLELERLSRQAREADRLGDPRTAAALYQRATACYHGEFLAGAAEDWVAEQREWLCSMTVRTLDYLAEQCLTTGDLMGAAEYSRQTLTMDPANEQAFRRIMWMHVSCGEADRVREWYNLCARRLRERLEAEPGEPTRWLLEQALRSPVARLNEFAAHG
;
A
#
# COMPACT_ATOMS: atom_id res chain seq x y z
N MET A 1 -20.26 -10.53 -22.66
CA MET A 1 -19.23 -10.83 -21.65
C MET A 1 -18.68 -9.50 -21.21
N SER A 2 -18.88 -9.07 -19.97
CA SER A 2 -18.38 -7.77 -19.52
C SER A 2 -16.85 -7.83 -19.45
N THR A 3 -16.17 -6.95 -20.19
CA THR A 3 -14.73 -6.83 -20.18
C THR A 3 -14.28 -6.29 -18.83
N HIS A 4 -13.58 -7.10 -18.05
CA HIS A 4 -13.02 -6.66 -16.77
C HIS A 4 -11.62 -6.08 -17.00
N VAL A 5 -11.39 -4.88 -16.48
CA VAL A 5 -10.12 -4.17 -16.59
C VAL A 5 -9.45 -4.13 -15.22
N GLN A 6 -8.19 -4.56 -15.15
CA GLN A 6 -7.40 -4.47 -13.93
C GLN A 6 -6.22 -3.53 -14.15
N LEU A 7 -6.09 -2.54 -13.28
CA LEU A 7 -4.94 -1.65 -13.22
C LEU A 7 -4.14 -1.95 -11.96
N ARG A 8 -2.87 -2.29 -12.13
CA ARG A 8 -1.94 -2.52 -11.03
C ARG A 8 -0.90 -1.42 -10.98
N LEU A 9 -0.91 -0.65 -9.89
CA LEU A 9 0.01 0.46 -9.62
C LEU A 9 0.86 0.22 -8.37
N LEU A 10 0.53 -0.77 -7.53
CA LEU A 10 1.31 -1.21 -6.37
C LEU A 10 2.29 -2.30 -6.81
N GLY A 11 3.58 -1.97 -6.89
CA GLY A 11 4.64 -2.89 -7.34
C GLY A 11 4.92 -2.86 -8.85
N GLY A 12 4.16 -2.08 -9.63
CA GLY A 12 4.35 -1.97 -11.08
C GLY A 12 3.42 -0.93 -11.71
N PHE A 13 3.39 -0.86 -13.05
CA PHE A 13 2.37 -0.14 -13.79
C PHE A 13 1.90 -1.02 -14.95
N GLU A 14 0.80 -1.72 -14.70
CA GLU A 14 0.27 -2.76 -15.59
C GLU A 14 -1.22 -2.56 -15.81
N MET A 15 -1.69 -2.90 -17.00
CA MET A 15 -3.09 -2.96 -17.34
C MET A 15 -3.41 -4.35 -17.89
N SER A 16 -4.41 -5.01 -17.33
CA SER A 16 -4.96 -6.26 -17.86
C SER A 16 -6.37 -6.02 -18.37
N VAL A 17 -6.66 -6.45 -19.60
CA VAL A 17 -8.00 -6.37 -20.20
C VAL A 17 -8.40 -7.78 -20.57
N SER A 18 -9.45 -8.31 -19.94
CA SER A 18 -9.93 -9.69 -20.16
C SER A 18 -8.81 -10.75 -20.01
N GLY A 19 -7.88 -10.53 -19.07
CA GLY A 19 -6.75 -11.43 -18.80
C GLY A 19 -5.49 -11.18 -19.64
N CYS A 20 -5.56 -10.33 -20.67
CA CYS A 20 -4.39 -9.94 -21.45
C CYS A 20 -3.66 -8.77 -20.77
N THR A 21 -2.51 -9.05 -20.17
CA THR A 21 -1.70 -8.05 -19.45
C THR A 21 -0.72 -7.34 -20.37
N ALA A 22 -0.74 -6.02 -20.32
CA ALA A 22 0.25 -5.14 -20.94
C ALA A 22 1.04 -4.41 -19.86
N ALA A 23 2.36 -4.64 -19.82
CA ALA A 23 3.31 -3.84 -19.07
C ALA A 23 3.90 -2.73 -19.97
N ARG A 24 4.32 -1.61 -19.38
CA ARG A 24 5.01 -0.50 -20.07
C ARG A 24 4.27 0.00 -21.33
N TRP A 25 2.95 0.05 -21.27
CA TRP A 25 2.09 0.42 -22.39
C TRP A 25 1.88 1.92 -22.56
N LEU A 26 2.42 2.74 -21.64
CA LEU A 26 2.41 4.20 -21.71
C LEU A 26 3.84 4.75 -21.65
N PRO A 27 4.14 5.82 -22.40
CA PRO A 27 5.30 6.66 -22.15
C PRO A 27 5.28 7.25 -20.73
N ASN A 28 6.46 7.55 -20.17
CA ASN A 28 6.60 8.02 -18.79
C ASN A 28 5.65 9.16 -18.42
N LYS A 29 5.57 10.25 -19.22
CA LYS A 29 4.67 11.39 -18.91
C LYS A 29 3.19 11.03 -18.99
N ALA A 30 2.79 10.15 -19.92
CA ALA A 30 1.40 9.69 -20.01
C ALA A 30 1.04 8.77 -18.84
N ARG A 31 1.98 7.94 -18.39
CA ARG A 31 1.87 7.11 -17.20
C ARG A 31 1.69 7.96 -15.93
N THR A 32 2.56 8.96 -15.73
CA THR A 32 2.47 9.88 -14.60
C THR A 32 1.15 10.66 -14.64
N LEU A 33 0.75 11.19 -15.80
CA LEU A 33 -0.54 11.86 -15.98
C LEU A 33 -1.71 10.94 -15.59
N PHE A 34 -1.72 9.70 -16.10
CA PHE A 34 -2.80 8.77 -15.81
C PHE A 34 -2.87 8.41 -14.33
N ALA A 35 -1.72 8.20 -13.68
CA ALA A 35 -1.68 7.94 -12.25
C ALA A 35 -2.18 9.13 -11.41
N VAL A 36 -1.83 10.36 -11.77
CA VAL A 36 -2.41 11.55 -11.11
C VAL A 36 -3.93 11.58 -11.27
N LEU A 37 -4.44 11.26 -12.47
CA LEU A 37 -5.87 11.20 -12.72
C LEU A 37 -6.57 10.04 -11.98
N LEU A 38 -5.90 8.89 -11.80
CA LEU A 38 -6.39 7.75 -11.02
C LEU A 38 -6.48 8.08 -9.53
N VAL A 39 -5.45 8.71 -8.96
CA VAL A 39 -5.46 9.17 -7.55
C VAL A 39 -6.58 10.19 -7.31
N ASN A 40 -6.95 10.95 -8.34
CA ASN A 40 -8.04 11.92 -8.30
C ASN A 40 -9.30 11.43 -9.04
N ALA A 41 -9.51 10.11 -9.14
CA ALA A 41 -10.64 9.55 -9.87
C ALA A 41 -11.97 10.10 -9.37
N GLY A 42 -12.88 10.43 -10.29
CA GLY A 42 -14.16 11.07 -9.98
C GLY A 42 -14.06 12.58 -9.65
N HIS A 43 -12.86 13.13 -9.49
CA HIS A 43 -12.62 14.53 -9.19
C HIS A 43 -11.89 15.24 -10.34
N ARG A 44 -12.14 16.55 -10.48
CA ARG A 44 -11.48 17.38 -11.50
C ARG A 44 -10.08 17.79 -11.04
N VAL A 45 -9.07 17.50 -11.84
CA VAL A 45 -7.72 18.05 -11.70
C VAL A 45 -7.55 19.22 -12.67
N SER A 46 -7.18 20.40 -12.15
CA SER A 46 -7.00 21.58 -12.99
C SER A 46 -5.85 21.40 -13.98
N LYS A 47 -5.98 22.01 -15.17
CA LYS A 47 -4.93 22.01 -16.18
C LYS A 47 -3.61 22.55 -15.62
N ASN A 48 -3.65 23.66 -14.88
CA ASN A 48 -2.47 24.27 -14.28
C ASN A 48 -1.78 23.30 -13.29
N ARG A 49 -2.54 22.61 -12.44
CA ARG A 49 -1.97 21.63 -11.51
C ARG A 49 -1.29 20.48 -12.26
N LEU A 50 -1.89 19.98 -13.34
CA LEU A 50 -1.27 18.94 -14.16
C LEU A 50 0.00 19.42 -14.85
N GLU A 51 0.03 20.66 -15.33
CA GLU A 51 1.25 21.28 -15.89
C GLU A 51 2.36 21.36 -14.84
N ASP A 52 2.03 21.91 -13.66
CA ASP A 52 2.99 22.11 -12.57
C ASP A 52 3.55 20.76 -12.06
N LEU A 53 2.72 19.71 -11.99
CA LEU A 53 3.14 18.36 -11.56
C LEU A 53 3.96 17.62 -12.62
N LEU A 54 3.60 17.74 -13.90
CA LEU A 54 4.21 16.95 -14.98
C LEU A 54 5.40 17.64 -15.62
N TRP A 55 5.45 18.97 -15.63
CA TRP A 55 6.53 19.76 -16.24
C TRP A 55 6.89 20.99 -15.40
N PRO A 56 7.40 20.80 -14.17
CA PRO A 56 7.71 21.90 -13.25
C PRO A 56 8.72 22.91 -13.83
N ASP A 57 9.63 22.45 -14.68
CA ASP A 57 10.72 23.27 -15.23
C ASP A 57 10.39 23.93 -16.58
N THR A 58 9.15 23.84 -17.07
CA THR A 58 8.78 24.39 -18.38
C THR A 58 7.89 25.62 -18.26
N GLY A 59 8.10 26.63 -19.12
CA GLY A 59 7.22 27.79 -19.19
C GLY A 59 5.78 27.40 -19.59
N ARG A 60 4.77 28.11 -19.03
CA ARG A 60 3.33 27.78 -19.19
C ARG A 60 2.88 27.49 -20.64
N PRO A 61 3.28 28.24 -21.69
CA PRO A 61 2.84 27.94 -23.06
C PRO A 61 3.29 26.56 -23.55
N ALA A 62 4.50 26.11 -23.18
CA ALA A 62 5.06 24.82 -23.55
C ALA A 62 4.46 23.67 -22.73
N GLY A 63 4.16 23.89 -21.44
CA GLY A 63 3.43 22.93 -20.62
C GLY A 63 2.03 22.65 -21.16
N SER A 64 1.32 23.69 -21.62
CA SER A 64 -0.02 23.58 -22.21
C SER A 64 -0.10 22.74 -23.48
N SER A 65 0.85 22.90 -24.41
CA SER A 65 0.89 22.07 -25.62
C SER A 65 1.27 20.63 -25.29
N SER A 66 2.27 20.43 -24.42
CA SER A 66 2.73 19.12 -23.96
C SER A 66 1.63 18.33 -23.25
N LEU A 67 0.83 18.99 -22.41
CA LEU A 67 -0.31 18.36 -21.72
C LEU A 67 -1.37 17.87 -22.71
N LYS A 68 -1.75 18.68 -23.70
CA LYS A 68 -2.74 18.27 -24.71
C LYS A 68 -2.27 17.05 -25.51
N VAL A 69 -1.01 17.05 -25.94
CA VAL A 69 -0.40 15.92 -26.68
C VAL A 69 -0.37 14.67 -25.80
N THR A 70 0.01 14.81 -24.53
CA THR A 70 0.09 13.69 -23.59
C THR A 70 -1.29 13.09 -23.29
N VAL A 71 -2.32 13.93 -23.07
CA VAL A 71 -3.71 13.49 -22.90
C VAL A 71 -4.22 12.79 -24.16
N HIS A 72 -3.94 13.33 -25.34
CA HIS A 72 -4.36 12.71 -26.59
C HIS A 72 -3.71 11.33 -26.79
N GLY A 73 -2.40 11.21 -26.54
CA GLY A 73 -1.69 9.93 -26.56
C GLY A 73 -2.27 8.93 -25.57
N LEU A 74 -2.53 9.36 -24.32
CA LEU A 74 -3.15 8.52 -23.29
C LEU A 74 -4.53 8.01 -23.72
N ARG A 75 -5.41 8.88 -24.23
CA ARG A 75 -6.73 8.48 -24.76
C ARG A 75 -6.60 7.44 -25.86
N ARG A 76 -5.70 7.66 -26.82
CA ARG A 76 -5.47 6.71 -27.92
C ARG A 76 -5.01 5.34 -27.44
N GLU A 77 -4.10 5.28 -26.46
CA GLU A 77 -3.63 4.00 -25.89
C GLU A 77 -4.71 3.27 -25.10
N LEU A 78 -5.61 4.00 -24.42
CA LEU A 78 -6.78 3.46 -23.75
C LEU A 78 -7.80 2.92 -24.77
N ASP A 79 -8.15 3.72 -25.78
CA ASP A 79 -9.08 3.34 -26.84
C ASP A 79 -8.62 2.07 -27.57
N ALA A 80 -7.31 1.97 -27.87
CA ALA A 80 -6.72 0.81 -28.53
C ALA A 80 -6.81 -0.48 -27.68
N ARG A 81 -6.82 -0.36 -26.35
CA ARG A 81 -6.85 -1.51 -25.43
C ARG A 81 -8.26 -1.92 -25.02
N LEU A 82 -9.14 -0.93 -24.84
CA LEU A 82 -10.50 -1.14 -24.37
C LEU A 82 -11.47 -1.41 -25.52
N GLY A 83 -11.18 -0.92 -26.73
CA GLY A 83 -12.02 -1.13 -27.91
C GLY A 83 -13.46 -0.65 -27.70
N SER A 84 -14.42 -1.57 -27.76
CA SER A 84 -15.84 -1.27 -27.53
C SER A 84 -16.14 -0.82 -26.10
N ASP A 85 -15.32 -1.21 -25.13
CA ASP A 85 -15.55 -0.97 -23.70
C ASP A 85 -14.87 0.32 -23.20
N ARG A 86 -14.43 1.21 -24.10
CA ARG A 86 -13.73 2.47 -23.78
C ARG A 86 -14.47 3.38 -22.79
N ASP A 87 -15.79 3.23 -22.66
CA ASP A 87 -16.59 4.03 -21.73
C ASP A 87 -16.38 3.65 -20.25
N CYS A 88 -15.83 2.46 -19.95
CA CYS A 88 -15.50 2.07 -18.57
C CYS A 88 -14.33 2.88 -17.97
N LEU A 89 -13.51 3.54 -18.80
CA LEU A 89 -12.37 4.33 -18.33
C LEU A 89 -12.19 5.57 -19.20
N ARG A 90 -12.85 6.67 -18.82
CA ARG A 90 -12.98 7.85 -19.68
C ARG A 90 -12.35 9.10 -19.09
N ILE A 91 -11.54 9.79 -19.89
CA ILE A 91 -10.94 11.08 -19.53
C ILE A 91 -11.75 12.20 -20.16
N ASP A 92 -12.46 12.96 -19.34
CA ASP A 92 -13.23 14.15 -19.76
C ASP A 92 -12.41 15.43 -19.59
N TYR A 93 -12.73 16.46 -20.39
CA TYR A 93 -12.26 17.83 -20.18
C TYR A 93 -13.46 18.72 -19.84
N ARG A 94 -13.44 19.34 -18.65
CA ARG A 94 -14.53 20.18 -18.11
C ARG A 94 -13.91 21.31 -17.30
N ASP A 95 -14.45 22.52 -17.42
CA ASP A 95 -14.09 23.69 -16.58
C ASP A 95 -12.58 23.88 -16.40
N SER A 96 -11.84 23.90 -17.52
CA SER A 96 -10.38 24.06 -17.54
C SER A 96 -9.58 22.99 -16.78
N GLY A 97 -10.12 21.78 -16.66
CA GLY A 97 -9.46 20.63 -16.03
C GLY A 97 -9.83 19.30 -16.68
N TYR A 98 -9.15 18.26 -16.24
CA TYR A 98 -9.40 16.88 -16.65
C TYR A 98 -9.97 16.07 -15.51
N LEU A 99 -10.87 15.15 -15.84
CA LEU A 99 -11.52 14.26 -14.88
C LEU A 99 -11.51 12.85 -15.44
N LEU A 100 -11.06 11.89 -14.64
CA LEU A 100 -11.12 10.47 -14.98
C LEU A 100 -12.37 9.86 -14.36
N ARG A 101 -13.20 9.25 -15.19
CA ARG A 101 -14.31 8.39 -14.78
C ARG A 101 -13.89 6.94 -14.87
N ILE A 102 -14.19 6.19 -13.83
CA ILE A 102 -13.92 4.77 -13.71
C ILE A 102 -15.29 4.09 -13.53
N GLY A 103 -15.60 3.16 -14.44
CA GLY A 103 -16.79 2.31 -14.38
C GLY A 103 -16.58 1.12 -13.46
N ASP A 104 -17.68 0.42 -13.14
CA ASP A 104 -17.67 -0.70 -12.18
C ASP A 104 -16.86 -1.91 -12.68
N GLU A 105 -16.58 -1.98 -13.98
CA GLU A 105 -15.78 -3.04 -14.61
C GLU A 105 -14.27 -2.85 -14.45
N VAL A 106 -13.84 -1.70 -13.93
CA VAL A 106 -12.43 -1.36 -13.75
C VAL A 106 -12.05 -1.44 -12.28
N THR A 107 -11.11 -2.33 -11.97
CA THR A 107 -10.50 -2.39 -10.64
C THR A 107 -9.11 -1.76 -10.69
N VAL A 108 -8.82 -0.92 -9.70
CA VAL A 108 -7.48 -0.33 -9.50
C VAL A 108 -7.00 -0.75 -8.13
N ASP A 109 -5.86 -1.42 -8.06
CA ASP A 109 -5.38 -2.08 -6.84
C ASP A 109 -5.29 -1.16 -5.61
N PHE A 110 -4.73 0.04 -5.75
CA PHE A 110 -4.62 0.98 -4.64
C PHE A 110 -5.97 1.57 -4.24
N LEU A 111 -6.89 1.83 -5.18
CA LEU A 111 -8.25 2.27 -4.85
C LEU A 111 -9.05 1.15 -4.15
N GLU A 112 -8.81 -0.11 -4.53
CA GLU A 112 -9.44 -1.26 -3.90
C GLU A 112 -8.90 -1.49 -2.48
N LEU A 113 -7.59 -1.35 -2.27
CA LEU A 113 -6.97 -1.30 -0.94
C LEU A 113 -7.64 -0.22 -0.07
N GLU A 114 -7.74 1.01 -0.55
CA GLU A 114 -8.40 2.11 0.18
C GLU A 114 -9.87 1.82 0.53
N ARG A 115 -10.62 1.31 -0.45
CA ARG A 115 -12.04 0.99 -0.31
C ARG A 115 -12.24 -0.11 0.73
N LEU A 116 -11.48 -1.19 0.63
CA LEU A 116 -11.54 -2.32 1.56
C LEU A 116 -11.10 -1.92 2.96
N SER A 117 -9.99 -1.18 3.12
CA SER A 117 -9.54 -0.67 4.43
C SER A 117 -10.54 0.31 5.06
N ARG A 118 -11.29 1.08 4.26
CA ARG A 118 -12.38 1.92 4.78
C ARG A 118 -13.58 1.09 5.25
N GLN A 119 -14.00 0.09 4.46
CA GLN A 119 -15.10 -0.80 4.84
C GLN A 119 -14.76 -1.63 6.08
N ALA A 120 -13.52 -2.10 6.19
CA ALA A 120 -13.04 -2.85 7.34
C ALA A 120 -13.11 -2.02 8.63
N ARG A 121 -12.64 -0.76 8.59
CA ARG A 121 -12.77 0.17 9.72
C ARG A 121 -14.22 0.40 10.14
N GLU A 122 -15.14 0.46 9.19
CA GLU A 122 -16.55 0.63 9.49
C GLU A 122 -17.15 -0.62 10.14
N ALA A 123 -16.84 -1.81 9.60
CA ALA A 123 -17.27 -3.07 10.21
C ALA A 123 -16.74 -3.21 11.65
N ASP A 124 -15.48 -2.84 11.89
CA ASP A 124 -14.88 -2.86 13.23
C ASP A 124 -15.59 -1.90 14.21
N ARG A 125 -15.88 -0.67 13.78
CA ARG A 125 -16.66 0.31 14.58
C ARG A 125 -18.06 -0.17 14.92
N LEU A 126 -18.67 -0.96 14.03
CA LEU A 126 -19.99 -1.56 14.24
C LEU A 126 -19.94 -2.83 15.10
N GLY A 127 -18.76 -3.21 15.61
CA GLY A 127 -18.59 -4.38 16.46
C GLY A 127 -18.55 -5.70 15.71
N ASP A 128 -18.18 -5.70 14.43
CA ASP A 128 -17.98 -6.90 13.61
C ASP A 128 -16.50 -7.09 13.22
N PRO A 129 -15.64 -7.51 14.17
CA PRO A 129 -14.22 -7.71 13.92
C PRO A 129 -13.95 -8.86 12.94
N ARG A 130 -14.88 -9.80 12.78
CA ARG A 130 -14.75 -10.90 11.80
C ARG A 130 -14.83 -10.38 10.38
N THR A 131 -15.84 -9.56 10.08
CA THR A 131 -15.96 -8.91 8.78
C THR A 131 -14.82 -7.92 8.55
N ALA A 132 -14.41 -7.16 9.57
CA ALA A 132 -13.28 -6.26 9.48
C ALA A 132 -11.98 -7.00 9.10
N ALA A 133 -11.65 -8.10 9.79
CA ALA A 133 -10.47 -8.91 9.49
C ALA A 133 -10.52 -9.46 8.05
N ALA A 134 -11.66 -10.01 7.61
CA ALA A 134 -11.79 -10.53 6.25
C ALA A 134 -11.61 -9.45 5.17
N LEU A 135 -12.12 -8.24 5.41
CA LEU A 135 -11.94 -7.10 4.50
C LEU A 135 -10.49 -6.62 4.48
N TYR A 136 -9.84 -6.53 5.64
CA TYR A 136 -8.43 -6.16 5.74
C TYR A 136 -7.50 -7.19 5.07
N GLN A 137 -7.77 -8.49 5.19
CA GLN A 137 -7.02 -9.53 4.48
C GLN A 137 -7.11 -9.37 2.96
N ARG A 138 -8.28 -9.03 2.43
CA ARG A 138 -8.46 -8.72 1.01
C ARG A 138 -7.73 -7.42 0.62
N ALA A 139 -7.70 -6.44 1.52
CA ALA A 139 -7.03 -5.17 1.29
C ALA A 139 -5.51 -5.38 1.15
N THR A 140 -4.87 -6.13 2.06
CA THR A 140 -3.43 -6.40 1.99
C THR A 140 -3.04 -7.19 0.75
N ALA A 141 -3.91 -8.08 0.26
CA ALA A 141 -3.68 -8.81 -0.99
C ALA A 141 -3.64 -7.91 -2.24
N CYS A 142 -4.07 -6.64 -2.15
CA CYS A 142 -3.92 -5.67 -3.23
C CYS A 142 -2.50 -5.06 -3.28
N TYR A 143 -1.76 -5.10 -2.17
CA TYR A 143 -0.43 -4.49 -2.06
C TYR A 143 0.67 -5.44 -2.51
N HIS A 144 1.24 -5.21 -3.69
CA HIS A 144 2.31 -6.03 -4.26
C HIS A 144 3.67 -5.31 -4.27
N GLY A 145 3.73 -4.06 -3.81
CA GLY A 145 4.95 -3.26 -3.77
C GLY A 145 4.65 -1.76 -3.80
N GLU A 146 5.72 -0.96 -3.92
CA GLU A 146 5.62 0.50 -3.93
C GLU A 146 4.74 1.03 -5.07
N PHE A 147 3.93 2.04 -4.77
CA PHE A 147 3.13 2.75 -5.75
C PHE A 147 4.02 3.36 -6.84
N LEU A 148 3.73 3.07 -8.11
CA LEU A 148 4.54 3.50 -9.26
C LEU A 148 6.04 3.25 -9.06
N ALA A 149 6.43 2.02 -8.72
CA ALA A 149 7.84 1.66 -8.50
C ALA A 149 8.77 2.23 -9.60
N GLY A 150 9.84 2.91 -9.18
CA GLY A 150 10.81 3.57 -10.08
C GLY A 150 10.43 4.96 -10.58
N ALA A 151 9.26 5.50 -10.23
CA ALA A 151 8.94 6.92 -10.40
C ALA A 151 9.65 7.78 -9.33
N ALA A 152 10.04 9.00 -9.71
CA ALA A 152 10.90 9.89 -8.93
C ALA A 152 10.25 11.26 -8.63
N GLU A 153 9.02 11.47 -9.09
CA GLU A 153 8.28 12.71 -8.86
C GLU A 153 7.83 12.85 -7.40
N ASP A 154 7.99 14.03 -6.80
CA ASP A 154 7.75 14.25 -5.35
C ASP A 154 6.33 13.85 -4.88
N TRP A 155 5.31 14.14 -5.68
CA TRP A 155 3.92 13.77 -5.35
C TRP A 155 3.73 12.24 -5.25
N VAL A 156 4.59 11.44 -5.90
CA VAL A 156 4.58 9.99 -5.79
C VAL A 156 5.10 9.56 -4.42
N ALA A 157 6.09 10.26 -3.87
CA ALA A 157 6.62 9.97 -2.53
C ALA A 157 5.56 10.17 -1.46
N GLU A 158 4.80 11.28 -1.51
CA GLU A 158 3.67 11.53 -0.61
C GLU A 158 2.60 10.42 -0.71
N GLN A 159 2.25 10.03 -1.94
CA GLN A 159 1.26 8.96 -2.17
C GLN A 159 1.76 7.60 -1.68
N ARG A 160 3.05 7.29 -1.88
CA ARG A 160 3.69 6.05 -1.37
C ARG A 160 3.65 6.01 0.14
N GLU A 161 4.01 7.10 0.81
CA GLU A 161 3.99 7.18 2.27
C GLU A 161 2.58 6.96 2.81
N TRP A 162 1.58 7.61 2.21
CA TRP A 162 0.20 7.44 2.63
C TRP A 162 -0.32 5.99 2.43
N LEU A 163 -0.05 5.37 1.28
CA LEU A 163 -0.42 3.98 1.00
C LEU A 163 0.34 3.00 1.92
N CYS A 164 1.62 3.27 2.19
CA CYS A 164 2.44 2.49 3.12
C CYS A 164 1.84 2.55 4.52
N SER A 165 1.66 3.75 5.07
CA SER A 165 1.05 3.99 6.38
C SER A 165 -0.32 3.33 6.53
N MET A 166 -1.17 3.36 5.50
CA MET A 166 -2.48 2.70 5.52
C MET A 166 -2.37 1.17 5.56
N THR A 167 -1.44 0.60 4.77
CA THR A 167 -1.25 -0.85 4.69
C THR A 167 -0.60 -1.37 5.97
N VAL A 168 0.36 -0.65 6.54
CA VAL A 168 0.96 -0.97 7.85
C VAL A 168 -0.10 -1.03 8.94
N ARG A 169 -1.00 -0.04 9.03
CA ARG A 169 -2.14 -0.08 9.97
C ARG A 169 -3.08 -1.27 9.75
N THR A 170 -3.27 -1.65 8.49
CA THR A 170 -4.09 -2.81 8.13
C THR A 170 -3.45 -4.11 8.62
N LEU A 171 -2.14 -4.27 8.39
CA LEU A 171 -1.37 -5.42 8.86
C LEU A 171 -1.28 -5.48 10.38
N ASP A 172 -1.16 -4.33 11.03
CA ASP A 172 -1.14 -4.17 12.47
C ASP A 172 -2.43 -4.71 13.12
N TYR A 173 -3.59 -4.29 12.60
CA TYR A 173 -4.88 -4.80 13.03
C TYR A 173 -4.98 -6.32 12.89
N LEU A 174 -4.58 -6.86 11.73
CA LEU A 174 -4.63 -8.30 11.48
C LEU A 174 -3.71 -9.08 12.45
N ALA A 175 -2.53 -8.54 12.74
CA ALA A 175 -1.63 -9.11 13.72
C ALA A 175 -2.25 -9.12 15.14
N GLU A 176 -2.97 -8.06 15.52
CA GLU A 176 -3.66 -7.98 16.82
C GLU A 176 -4.84 -8.96 16.94
N GLN A 177 -5.59 -9.15 15.85
CA GLN A 177 -6.63 -10.18 15.82
C GLN A 177 -6.05 -11.58 16.02
N CYS A 178 -4.94 -11.89 15.34
CA CYS A 178 -4.20 -13.13 15.56
C CYS A 178 -3.77 -13.29 17.03
N LEU A 179 -3.18 -12.25 17.63
CA LEU A 179 -2.77 -12.27 19.05
C LEU A 179 -3.95 -12.52 20.01
N THR A 180 -5.10 -11.90 19.75
CA THR A 180 -6.32 -12.08 20.57
C THR A 180 -6.83 -13.52 20.53
N THR A 181 -6.66 -14.19 19.39
CA THR A 181 -7.01 -15.62 19.22
C THR A 181 -5.90 -16.60 19.63
N GLY A 182 -4.73 -16.09 20.07
CA GLY A 182 -3.57 -16.91 20.41
C GLY A 182 -2.76 -17.42 19.21
N ASP A 183 -3.08 -16.99 17.98
CA ASP A 183 -2.33 -17.33 16.77
C ASP A 183 -1.04 -16.49 16.66
N LEU A 184 -0.01 -16.90 17.40
CA LEU A 184 1.29 -16.21 17.39
C LEU A 184 2.00 -16.31 16.04
N MET A 185 1.75 -17.37 15.27
CA MET A 185 2.36 -17.57 13.96
C MET A 185 1.78 -16.60 12.92
N GLY A 186 0.46 -16.45 12.88
CA GLY A 186 -0.21 -15.46 12.03
C GLY A 186 0.18 -14.04 12.39
N ALA A 187 0.26 -13.72 13.69
CA ALA A 187 0.73 -12.41 14.15
C ALA A 187 2.18 -12.11 13.68
N ALA A 188 3.07 -13.11 13.76
CA ALA A 188 4.44 -12.99 13.25
C ALA A 188 4.48 -12.87 11.72
N GLU A 189 3.56 -13.51 10.99
CA GLU A 189 3.49 -13.41 9.53
C GLU A 189 3.08 -12.02 9.05
N TYR A 190 2.02 -11.45 9.61
CA TYR A 190 1.63 -10.06 9.31
C TYR A 190 2.72 -9.08 9.73
N SER A 191 3.41 -9.33 10.85
CA SER A 191 4.54 -8.51 11.30
C SER A 191 5.73 -8.58 10.33
N ARG A 192 6.01 -9.75 9.73
CA ARG A 192 7.04 -9.85 8.67
C ARG A 192 6.66 -9.04 7.45
N GLN A 193 5.38 -9.06 7.04
CA GLN A 193 4.89 -8.21 5.95
C GLN A 193 5.07 -6.72 6.30
N THR A 194 4.75 -6.31 7.53
CA THR A 194 5.00 -4.94 8.00
C THR A 194 6.46 -4.53 7.85
N LEU A 195 7.42 -5.40 8.22
CA LEU A 195 8.85 -5.12 8.09
C LEU A 195 9.35 -5.00 6.64
N THR A 196 8.59 -5.46 5.64
CA THR A 196 8.93 -5.20 4.23
C THR A 196 8.64 -3.75 3.83
N MET A 197 7.69 -3.11 4.50
CA MET A 197 7.19 -1.76 4.18
C MET A 197 7.75 -0.71 5.13
N ASP A 198 7.79 -1.03 6.41
CA ASP A 198 8.40 -0.26 7.48
C ASP A 198 9.49 -1.10 8.18
N PRO A 199 10.72 -1.13 7.61
CA PRO A 199 11.82 -1.95 8.12
C PRO A 199 12.33 -1.60 9.52
N ALA A 200 11.91 -0.46 10.09
CA ALA A 200 12.28 -0.04 11.44
C ALA A 200 11.10 -0.19 12.42
N ASN A 201 10.03 -0.87 12.04
CA ASN A 201 8.85 -1.05 12.88
C ASN A 201 9.14 -1.93 14.09
N GLU A 202 9.43 -1.31 15.23
CA GLU A 202 9.82 -2.02 16.44
C GLU A 202 8.72 -2.94 16.99
N GLN A 203 7.44 -2.56 16.83
CA GLN A 203 6.31 -3.37 17.27
C GLN A 203 6.21 -4.69 16.47
N ALA A 204 6.42 -4.63 15.16
CA ALA A 204 6.48 -5.82 14.31
C ALA A 204 7.64 -6.74 14.74
N PHE A 205 8.82 -6.18 15.05
CA PHE A 205 9.92 -6.96 15.62
C PHE A 205 9.52 -7.63 16.94
N ARG A 206 8.88 -6.90 17.86
CA ARG A 206 8.44 -7.45 19.14
C ARG A 206 7.47 -8.62 18.98
N ARG A 207 6.51 -8.54 18.06
CA ARG A 207 5.55 -9.64 17.81
C ARG A 207 6.24 -10.89 17.27
N ILE A 208 7.23 -10.73 16.38
CA ILE A 208 8.03 -11.87 15.89
C ILE A 208 8.89 -12.46 17.03
N MET A 209 9.54 -11.61 17.83
CA MET A 209 10.31 -12.04 19.00
C MET A 209 9.41 -12.79 19.99
N TRP A 210 8.19 -12.31 20.24
CA TRP A 210 7.23 -12.93 21.15
C TRP A 210 6.84 -14.35 20.73
N MET A 211 6.64 -14.57 19.42
CA MET A 211 6.41 -15.92 18.89
C MET A 211 7.61 -16.83 19.20
N HIS A 212 8.84 -16.38 18.96
CA HIS A 212 10.04 -17.17 19.27
C HIS A 212 10.26 -17.40 20.78
N VAL A 213 9.94 -16.42 21.64
CA VAL A 213 9.93 -16.59 23.10
C VAL A 213 8.97 -17.72 23.51
N SER A 214 7.79 -17.76 22.92
CA SER A 214 6.77 -18.77 23.21
C SER A 214 7.17 -20.18 22.77
N CYS A 215 8.03 -20.28 21.75
CA CYS A 215 8.64 -21.53 21.31
C CYS A 215 9.92 -21.92 22.09
N GLY A 216 10.41 -21.07 22.99
CA GLY A 216 11.67 -21.30 23.72
C GLY A 216 12.93 -21.10 22.86
N GLU A 217 12.83 -20.39 21.74
CA GLU A 217 13.91 -20.25 20.75
C GLU A 217 14.77 -19.01 21.05
N ALA A 218 15.51 -19.03 22.16
CA ALA A 218 16.27 -17.87 22.66
C ALA A 218 17.27 -17.30 21.64
N ASP A 219 17.92 -18.16 20.84
CA ASP A 219 18.85 -17.72 19.79
C ASP A 219 18.13 -16.95 18.69
N ARG A 220 16.91 -17.35 18.30
CA ARG A 220 16.09 -16.62 17.33
C ARG A 220 15.65 -15.26 17.87
N VAL A 221 15.28 -15.18 19.15
CA VAL A 221 14.95 -13.91 19.79
C VAL A 221 16.14 -12.95 19.74
N ARG A 222 17.35 -13.44 20.01
CA ARG A 222 18.59 -12.64 19.92
C ARG A 222 18.87 -12.17 18.49
N GLU A 223 18.71 -13.03 17.49
CA GLU A 223 18.86 -12.67 16.07
C GLU A 223 17.91 -11.52 15.68
N TRP A 224 16.62 -11.64 16.02
CA TRP A 224 15.62 -10.62 15.72
C TRP A 224 15.83 -9.32 16.49
N TYR A 225 16.26 -9.39 17.76
CA TYR A 225 16.62 -8.20 18.54
C TYR A 225 17.79 -7.44 17.88
N ASN A 226 18.84 -8.14 17.49
CA ASN A 226 20.01 -7.53 16.85
C ASN A 226 19.65 -6.89 15.50
N LEU A 227 18.78 -7.55 14.73
CA LEU A 227 18.25 -7.00 13.48
C LEU A 227 17.43 -5.72 13.75
N CYS A 228 16.56 -5.73 14.75
CA CYS A 228 15.78 -4.56 15.18
C CYS A 228 16.70 -3.38 15.56
N ALA A 229 17.66 -3.63 16.45
CA ALA A 229 18.62 -2.61 16.91
C ALA A 229 19.39 -1.98 15.74
N ARG A 230 19.86 -2.82 14.79
CA ARG A 230 20.55 -2.33 13.60
C ARG A 230 19.64 -1.44 12.74
N ARG A 231 18.40 -1.87 12.48
CA ARG A 231 17.44 -1.11 11.66
C ARG A 231 17.02 0.22 12.29
N LEU A 232 16.76 0.24 13.59
CA LEU A 232 16.45 1.45 14.34
C LEU A 232 17.61 2.44 14.31
N ARG A 233 18.85 1.97 14.50
CA ARG A 233 20.03 2.82 14.43
C ARG A 233 20.28 3.40 13.04
N GLU A 234 20.20 2.56 12.01
CA GLU A 234 20.44 2.96 10.61
C GLU A 234 19.40 3.97 10.08
N ARG A 235 18.14 3.89 10.54
CA ARG A 235 17.03 4.65 9.96
C ARG A 235 16.51 5.79 10.83
N LEU A 236 16.58 5.63 12.14
CA LEU A 236 15.96 6.52 13.12
C LEU A 236 16.96 7.06 14.16
N GLU A 237 18.23 6.67 14.08
CA GLU A 237 19.27 7.01 15.08
C GLU A 237 18.84 6.65 16.52
N ALA A 238 18.06 5.58 16.65
CA ALA A 238 17.45 5.14 17.90
C ALA A 238 17.94 3.74 18.32
N GLU A 239 17.82 3.45 19.61
CA GLU A 239 18.06 2.12 20.18
C GLU A 239 16.72 1.44 20.54
N PRO A 240 16.67 0.10 20.65
CA PRO A 240 15.45 -0.59 21.06
C PRO A 240 14.91 -0.10 22.41
N GLY A 241 13.60 0.12 22.45
CA GLY A 241 12.85 0.48 23.64
C GLY A 241 12.88 -0.60 24.72
N GLU A 242 12.46 -0.22 25.92
CA GLU A 242 12.40 -1.10 27.09
C GLU A 242 11.56 -2.37 26.86
N PRO A 243 10.37 -2.34 26.23
CA PRO A 243 9.61 -3.56 25.95
C PRO A 243 10.36 -4.59 25.08
N THR A 244 11.15 -4.11 24.12
CA THR A 244 11.93 -4.96 23.21
C THR A 244 13.14 -5.57 23.92
N ARG A 245 13.82 -4.78 24.77
CA ARG A 245 14.92 -5.26 25.63
C ARG A 245 14.42 -6.29 26.63
N TRP A 246 13.27 -6.04 27.25
CA TRP A 246 12.65 -6.97 28.18
C TRP A 246 12.37 -8.33 27.54
N LEU A 247 11.87 -8.37 26.29
CA LEU A 247 11.66 -9.64 25.56
C LEU A 247 12.95 -10.44 25.38
N LEU A 248 14.06 -9.77 25.06
CA LEU A 248 15.37 -10.42 24.99
C LEU A 248 15.76 -10.99 26.37
N GLU A 249 15.61 -10.21 27.44
CA GLU A 249 15.93 -10.68 28.79
C GLU A 249 15.09 -11.90 29.20
N GLN A 250 13.79 -11.91 28.89
CA GLN A 250 12.93 -13.07 29.19
C GLN A 250 13.39 -14.33 28.47
N ALA A 251 13.75 -14.21 27.19
CA ALA A 251 14.27 -15.34 26.40
C ALA A 251 15.57 -15.92 26.99
N LEU A 252 16.41 -15.07 27.58
CA LEU A 252 17.68 -15.47 28.20
C LEU A 252 17.50 -16.06 29.61
N ARG A 253 16.47 -15.63 30.35
CA ARG A 253 16.18 -16.10 31.71
C ARG A 253 15.44 -17.44 31.74
N SER A 254 14.62 -17.73 30.73
CA SER A 254 13.76 -18.91 30.70
C SER A 254 14.05 -19.81 29.50
N PRO A 255 14.83 -20.89 29.65
CA PRO A 255 14.69 -22.04 28.77
C PRO A 255 13.38 -22.75 29.14
N VAL A 256 12.28 -22.30 28.53
CA VAL A 256 10.92 -22.88 28.57
C VAL A 256 10.24 -22.95 29.95
N ALA A 257 9.32 -22.01 30.23
CA ALA A 257 7.97 -22.30 30.74
C ALA A 257 7.25 -21.03 31.24
N ARG A 258 6.02 -20.86 30.72
CA ARG A 258 4.92 -19.98 31.16
C ARG A 258 5.03 -18.49 30.84
N LEU A 259 4.28 -18.04 29.83
CA LEU A 259 3.73 -16.68 29.81
C LEU A 259 2.33 -16.65 29.14
N ASN A 260 1.31 -17.13 29.84
CA ASN A 260 -0.10 -16.79 29.57
C ASN A 260 -0.50 -15.63 30.51
N GLU A 261 0.01 -14.41 30.32
CA GLU A 261 -0.42 -13.28 31.17
C GLU A 261 -0.49 -11.90 30.49
N PHE A 262 -0.20 -11.75 29.19
CA PHE A 262 -0.13 -10.41 28.58
C PHE A 262 -1.23 -10.03 27.58
N ALA A 263 -2.30 -10.81 27.46
CA ALA A 263 -3.45 -10.44 26.61
C ALA A 263 -4.34 -9.30 27.16
N ALA A 264 -3.90 -8.55 28.19
CA ALA A 264 -4.77 -7.61 28.92
C ALA A 264 -4.30 -6.15 28.99
N HIS A 265 -3.11 -5.79 28.49
CA HIS A 265 -2.62 -4.40 28.60
C HIS A 265 -1.81 -3.95 27.36
N GLY A 266 -2.50 -3.75 26.24
CA GLY A 266 -1.96 -3.11 25.03
C GLY A 266 -3.09 -2.55 24.18
#